data_AF-A0A7V7XE64-F1
#
_entry.id   AF-A0A7V7XE64-F1
#
_cell.length_a   1.000
_cell.length_b   1.000
_cell.length_c   1.000
_cell.angle_alpha   90.00
_cell.angle_beta   90.00
_cell.angle_gamma   90.00
#
_symmetry.space_group_name_H-M   'P 1'
#
loop_
_entity.id
_entity.type
_entity.pdbx_description
1 polymer ?
#
loop_
_entity_poly.entity_id
_entity_poly.type
_entity_poly.pdbx_seq_one_letter_code
_entity_poly.pdbx_strand_id
1 'polypeptide(L)'
;MPKHRFDPAVRPPTQARANRMHLVKDDNWIKAFLNRAQVGTVSTSWDNLPFNNVTLFWYDETNHRIIFHANVFGHIRANLDHNPKVCFSCYEMGCLLPSNAAIEFSLQYRSVVVFGEAEILTDGKAARQALVGLISKYFPKMHAGTNTAQLPMRNLSIPASLRLKLLSGVVDTLRKHLER
;
A
#
# COMPACT_ATOMS: atom_id res chain seq x y z
N MET A 1 -27.67 16.29 -17.48
CA MET A 1 -27.51 15.51 -16.23
C MET A 1 -26.05 15.53 -15.84
N PRO A 2 -25.67 15.78 -14.56
CA PRO A 2 -24.27 15.76 -14.19
C PRO A 2 -23.75 14.34 -14.36
N LYS A 3 -22.72 14.18 -15.19
CA LYS A 3 -21.99 12.92 -15.38
C LYS A 3 -21.65 12.38 -13.98
N HIS A 4 -22.21 11.20 -13.64
CA HIS A 4 -22.16 10.57 -12.33
C HIS A 4 -20.87 10.84 -11.55
N ARG A 5 -20.96 11.67 -10.50
CA ARG A 5 -19.91 11.81 -9.49
C ARG A 5 -19.64 10.43 -8.88
N PHE A 6 -18.37 10.09 -8.65
CA PHE A 6 -18.03 8.86 -7.93
C PHE A 6 -18.55 8.98 -6.50
N ASP A 7 -19.37 8.02 -6.08
CA ASP A 7 -19.92 7.93 -4.74
C ASP A 7 -19.50 6.57 -4.13
N PRO A 8 -18.64 6.57 -3.09
CA PRO A 8 -18.20 5.34 -2.44
C PRO A 8 -19.33 4.56 -1.74
N ALA A 9 -20.50 5.19 -1.50
CA ALA A 9 -21.68 4.51 -0.96
C ALA A 9 -22.41 3.66 -2.02
N VAL A 10 -22.24 3.99 -3.30
CA VAL A 10 -22.90 3.31 -4.43
C VAL A 10 -21.92 2.44 -5.23
N ARG A 11 -20.66 2.86 -5.31
CA ARG A 11 -19.61 2.18 -6.04
C ARG A 11 -18.47 1.89 -5.09
N PRO A 12 -17.98 0.65 -5.00
CA PRO A 12 -16.93 0.37 -4.05
C PRO A 12 -15.68 1.20 -4.42
N PRO A 13 -14.86 1.63 -3.43
CA PRO A 13 -13.57 2.31 -3.67
C PRO A 13 -12.65 1.53 -4.61
N THR A 14 -12.95 0.24 -4.67
CA THR A 14 -12.39 -0.81 -5.49
C THR A 14 -12.73 -0.76 -6.99
N GLN A 15 -13.66 0.08 -7.42
CA GLN A 15 -14.11 0.08 -8.81
C GLN A 15 -13.27 1.02 -9.66
N ALA A 16 -12.55 0.48 -10.64
CA ALA A 16 -11.92 1.28 -11.68
C ALA A 16 -12.98 2.02 -12.53
N ARG A 17 -12.62 3.20 -13.04
CA ARG A 17 -13.49 3.95 -13.96
C ARG A 17 -13.71 3.14 -15.23
N ALA A 18 -14.91 3.22 -15.82
CA ALA A 18 -15.27 2.46 -17.02
C ALA A 18 -14.26 2.63 -18.18
N ASN A 19 -13.75 3.84 -18.40
CA ASN A 19 -12.74 4.13 -19.43
C ASN A 19 -11.31 3.67 -19.07
N ARG A 20 -11.11 3.12 -17.87
CA ARG A 20 -9.83 2.60 -17.35
C ARG A 20 -9.88 1.10 -17.08
N MET A 21 -10.96 0.39 -17.43
CA MET A 21 -11.10 -1.04 -17.15
C MET A 21 -9.99 -1.90 -17.80
N HIS A 22 -9.53 -1.53 -19.00
CA HIS A 22 -8.42 -2.19 -19.71
C HIS A 22 -7.06 -2.09 -18.99
N LEU A 23 -6.98 -1.26 -17.94
CA LEU A 23 -5.79 -1.00 -17.15
C LEU A 23 -5.81 -1.71 -15.80
N VAL A 24 -6.92 -2.37 -15.45
CA VAL A 24 -7.04 -3.19 -14.26
C VAL A 24 -6.14 -4.41 -14.42
N LYS A 25 -5.47 -4.79 -13.33
CA LYS A 25 -4.59 -5.96 -13.27
C LYS A 25 -5.21 -7.03 -12.40
N ASP A 26 -4.87 -8.28 -12.72
CA ASP A 26 -5.29 -9.45 -11.97
C ASP A 26 -4.51 -9.60 -10.66
N ASP A 27 -4.98 -10.54 -9.82
CA ASP A 27 -4.42 -10.80 -8.50
C ASP A 27 -2.95 -11.24 -8.55
N ASN A 28 -2.56 -12.02 -9.56
CA ASN A 28 -1.18 -12.50 -9.70
C ASN A 28 -0.22 -11.33 -9.95
N TRP A 29 -0.61 -10.39 -10.82
CA TRP A 29 0.15 -9.19 -11.07
C TRP A 29 0.26 -8.32 -9.80
N ILE A 30 -0.81 -8.17 -9.04
CA ILE A 30 -0.84 -7.37 -7.80
C ILE A 30 0.07 -7.98 -6.75
N LYS A 31 -0.02 -9.30 -6.53
CA LYS A 31 0.86 -10.03 -5.61
C LYS A 31 2.33 -9.86 -6.00
N ALA A 32 2.66 -10.00 -7.29
CA ALA A 32 4.00 -9.76 -7.79
C ALA A 32 4.46 -8.30 -7.61
N PHE A 33 3.54 -7.33 -7.73
CA PHE A 33 3.80 -5.91 -7.47
C PHE A 33 4.12 -5.64 -5.99
N LEU A 34 3.27 -6.12 -5.09
CA LEU A 34 3.42 -5.91 -3.64
C LEU A 34 4.69 -6.58 -3.09
N ASN A 35 5.10 -7.72 -3.67
CA ASN A 35 6.34 -8.40 -3.29
C ASN A 35 7.59 -7.59 -3.66
N ARG A 36 7.62 -6.93 -4.84
CA ARG A 36 8.81 -6.17 -5.30
C ARG A 36 8.85 -4.70 -4.85
N ALA A 37 7.68 -4.06 -4.71
CA ALA A 37 7.63 -2.64 -4.37
C ALA A 37 8.24 -2.40 -2.98
N GLN A 38 9.11 -1.40 -2.89
CA GLN A 38 9.96 -1.19 -1.71
C GLN A 38 9.34 -0.27 -0.67
N VAL A 39 8.61 0.75 -1.11
CA VAL A 39 8.04 1.77 -0.23
C VAL A 39 6.55 1.91 -0.56
N GLY A 40 5.75 2.16 0.45
CA GLY A 40 4.36 2.55 0.27
C GLY A 40 3.96 3.67 1.23
N THR A 41 2.75 4.15 1.05
CA THR A 41 2.14 5.19 1.87
C THR A 41 0.90 4.63 2.52
N VAL A 42 0.83 4.65 3.85
CA VAL A 42 -0.38 4.36 4.61
C VAL A 42 -1.10 5.67 4.86
N SER A 43 -2.34 5.74 4.40
CA SER A 43 -3.21 6.89 4.61
C SER A 43 -4.24 6.56 5.69
N THR A 44 -4.21 7.33 6.78
CA THR A 44 -5.18 7.29 7.88
C THR A 44 -6.01 8.57 7.88
N SER A 45 -7.02 8.66 8.73
CA SER A 45 -7.84 9.88 8.85
C SER A 45 -8.14 10.19 10.31
N TRP A 46 -8.20 11.49 10.61
CA TRP A 46 -8.83 12.00 11.82
C TRP A 46 -9.98 12.90 11.37
N ASP A 47 -11.22 12.46 11.61
CA ASP A 47 -12.42 13.08 11.05
C ASP A 47 -12.30 13.28 9.53
N ASN A 48 -12.24 14.54 9.06
CA ASN A 48 -12.15 14.90 7.65
C ASN A 48 -10.71 15.22 7.20
N LEU A 49 -9.70 15.04 8.06
CA LEU A 49 -8.31 15.32 7.75
C LEU A 49 -7.55 14.03 7.42
N PRO A 50 -7.11 13.84 6.16
CA PRO A 50 -6.26 12.69 5.80
C PRO A 50 -4.81 12.90 6.25
N PHE A 51 -4.16 11.81 6.65
CA PHE A 51 -2.75 11.76 7.03
C PHE A 51 -2.04 10.73 6.17
N ASN A 52 -0.87 11.07 5.62
CA ASN A 52 -0.09 10.18 4.77
C ASN A 52 1.24 9.85 5.43
N ASN A 53 1.52 8.57 5.62
CA ASN A 53 2.74 8.09 6.25
C ASN A 53 3.50 7.16 5.29
N VAL A 54 4.70 7.58 4.88
CA VAL A 54 5.57 6.77 4.01
C VAL A 54 6.31 5.74 4.85
N THR A 55 6.28 4.48 4.44
CA THR A 55 6.85 3.36 5.20
C THR A 55 7.37 2.23 4.31
N LEU A 56 8.35 1.49 4.82
CA LEU A 56 8.62 0.12 4.37
C LEU A 56 7.43 -0.77 4.70
N PHE A 57 7.23 -1.82 3.90
CA PHE A 57 6.12 -2.75 4.08
C PHE A 57 6.46 -4.14 3.57
N TRP A 58 5.84 -5.15 4.17
CA TRP A 58 5.88 -6.52 3.71
C TRP A 58 4.48 -7.00 3.37
N TYR A 59 4.34 -7.71 2.25
CA TYR A 59 3.10 -8.36 1.89
C TYR A 59 3.16 -9.81 2.35
N ASP A 60 2.40 -10.12 3.41
CA ASP A 60 2.17 -11.47 3.88
C ASP A 60 1.12 -12.12 2.98
N GLU A 61 1.58 -12.80 1.94
CA GLU A 61 0.71 -13.42 0.95
C GLU A 61 -0.17 -14.53 1.55
N THR A 62 0.36 -15.30 2.52
CA THR A 62 -0.36 -16.39 3.17
C THR A 62 -1.60 -15.90 3.90
N ASN A 63 -1.49 -14.76 4.59
CA ASN A 63 -2.59 -14.19 5.37
C ASN A 63 -3.32 -13.05 4.64
N HIS A 64 -2.88 -12.69 3.44
CA HIS A 64 -3.37 -11.55 2.65
C HIS A 64 -3.31 -10.22 3.40
N ARG A 65 -2.15 -9.88 3.98
CA ARG A 65 -1.97 -8.69 4.83
C ARG A 65 -0.79 -7.84 4.39
N ILE A 66 -0.88 -6.54 4.60
CA ILE A 66 0.27 -5.63 4.51
C ILE A 66 0.74 -5.36 5.93
N ILE A 67 1.99 -5.69 6.19
CA ILE A 67 2.66 -5.44 7.45
C ILE A 67 3.55 -4.22 7.25
N PHE A 68 3.44 -3.24 8.14
CA PHE A 68 4.30 -2.07 8.13
C PHE A 68 4.66 -1.68 9.55
N HIS A 69 5.77 -0.98 9.70
CA HIS A 69 6.19 -0.53 11.01
C HIS A 69 5.56 0.82 11.32
N ALA A 70 5.01 0.97 12.53
CA ALA A 70 4.50 2.23 13.04
C ALA A 70 5.03 2.45 14.45
N ASN A 71 5.09 3.72 14.85
CA ASN A 71 5.50 4.04 16.22
C ASN A 71 4.36 3.72 17.20
N VAL A 72 4.71 3.35 18.43
CA VAL A 72 3.74 3.01 19.50
C VAL A 72 2.85 4.21 19.84
N PHE A 73 3.43 5.41 19.73
CA PHE A 73 2.79 6.69 19.96
C PHE A 73 2.90 7.56 18.70
N GLY A 74 1.86 8.33 18.41
CA GLY A 74 1.85 9.29 17.29
C GLY A 74 0.56 9.21 16.47
N HIS A 75 0.54 9.94 15.36
CA HIS A 75 -0.65 10.11 14.53
C HIS A 75 -1.23 8.79 14.02
N ILE A 76 -0.39 7.84 13.59
CA ILE A 76 -0.91 6.52 13.17
C ILE A 76 -1.69 5.86 14.30
N ARG A 77 -1.09 5.72 15.51
CA ARG A 77 -1.76 5.09 16.65
C ARG A 77 -3.09 5.76 16.97
N ALA A 78 -3.07 7.07 17.17
CA ALA A 78 -4.26 7.84 17.52
C ALA A 78 -5.35 7.74 16.44
N ASN A 79 -4.97 7.83 15.17
CA ASN A 79 -5.92 7.72 14.06
C ASN A 79 -6.52 6.32 13.97
N LEU A 80 -5.74 5.26 14.21
CA LEU A 80 -6.26 3.89 14.16
C LEU A 80 -7.19 3.56 15.33
N ASP A 81 -6.91 4.08 16.53
CA ASP A 81 -7.80 3.95 17.68
C ASP A 81 -9.15 4.67 17.44
N HIS A 82 -9.15 5.77 16.66
CA HIS A 82 -10.37 6.52 16.29
C HIS A 82 -11.12 5.93 15.08
N ASN A 83 -10.38 5.59 14.02
CA ASN A 83 -10.90 5.07 12.76
C ASN A 83 -9.93 4.03 12.17
N PRO A 84 -10.25 2.73 12.25
CA PRO A 84 -9.36 1.69 11.74
C PRO A 84 -9.31 1.65 10.21
N LYS A 85 -10.20 2.34 9.50
CA LYS A 85 -10.24 2.33 8.03
C LYS A 85 -9.07 3.12 7.46
N VAL A 86 -8.33 2.47 6.58
CA VAL A 86 -7.15 3.04 5.92
C VAL A 86 -7.10 2.67 4.45
N CYS A 87 -6.27 3.39 3.70
CA CYS A 87 -5.75 2.89 2.44
C CYS A 87 -4.22 2.86 2.43
N PHE A 88 -3.66 1.89 1.72
CA PHE A 88 -2.23 1.77 1.48
C PHE A 88 -1.98 1.92 -0.01
N SER A 89 -0.97 2.68 -0.42
CA SER A 89 -0.59 2.79 -1.83
C SER A 89 0.90 2.62 -2.03
N CYS A 90 1.29 1.88 -3.06
CA CYS A 90 2.66 1.85 -3.55
C CYS A 90 2.67 2.00 -5.07
N TYR A 91 3.74 2.58 -5.60
CA TYR A 91 3.88 2.82 -7.03
C TYR A 91 5.33 2.66 -7.49
N GLU A 92 5.48 2.43 -8.78
CA GLU A 92 6.75 2.44 -9.51
C GLU A 92 6.62 3.44 -10.66
N MET A 93 7.57 4.36 -10.74
CA MET A 93 7.69 5.31 -11.84
C MET A 93 8.39 4.62 -13.03
N GLY A 94 7.87 4.86 -14.23
CA GLY A 94 8.50 4.54 -15.51
C GLY A 94 9.00 5.81 -16.21
N CYS A 95 8.87 5.85 -17.53
CA CYS A 95 9.33 7.00 -18.32
C CYS A 95 8.37 8.19 -18.28
N LEU A 96 8.91 9.40 -18.33
CA LEU A 96 8.17 10.59 -18.75
C LEU A 96 7.87 10.48 -20.25
N LEU A 97 6.63 10.80 -20.64
CA LEU A 97 6.16 10.69 -22.01
C LEU A 97 5.92 12.10 -22.57
N PRO A 98 6.85 12.63 -23.39
CA PRO A 98 6.69 13.95 -23.99
C PRO A 98 5.59 13.95 -25.05
N SER A 99 5.01 15.13 -25.32
CA SER A 99 4.03 15.31 -26.39
C SER A 99 4.09 16.70 -27.00
N ASN A 100 3.59 16.85 -28.22
CA ASN A 100 3.45 18.15 -28.90
C ASN A 100 2.20 18.92 -28.42
N ALA A 101 1.33 18.29 -27.63
CA ALA A 101 0.18 18.93 -27.01
C ALA A 101 0.36 18.96 -25.49
N ALA A 102 0.22 20.14 -24.88
CA ALA A 102 0.47 20.36 -23.45
C ALA A 102 -0.34 19.42 -22.52
N ILE A 103 -1.57 19.07 -22.91
CA ILE A 103 -2.46 18.18 -22.14
C ILE A 103 -2.08 16.69 -22.22
N GLU A 104 -1.16 16.33 -23.11
CA GLU A 104 -0.80 14.94 -23.41
C GLU A 104 0.56 14.53 -22.83
N PHE A 105 1.26 15.45 -22.18
CA PHE A 105 2.41 15.09 -21.35
C PHE A 105 1.95 14.16 -20.23
N SER A 106 2.63 13.03 -20.09
CA SER A 106 2.22 12.01 -19.12
C SER A 106 3.40 11.27 -18.52
N LEU A 107 3.08 10.41 -17.56
CA LEU A 107 4.03 9.57 -16.85
C LEU A 107 3.57 8.12 -16.96
N GLN A 108 4.48 7.24 -17.37
CA GLN A 108 4.27 5.81 -17.19
C GLN A 108 4.44 5.47 -15.72
N TYR A 109 3.45 4.81 -15.12
CA TYR A 109 3.58 4.28 -13.77
C TYR A 109 2.77 3.00 -13.59
N ARG A 110 3.11 2.27 -12.54
CA ARG A 110 2.34 1.13 -12.03
C ARG A 110 2.04 1.42 -10.58
N SER A 111 0.81 1.16 -10.14
CA SER A 111 0.44 1.40 -8.74
C SER A 111 -0.56 0.36 -8.25
N VAL A 112 -0.52 0.11 -6.96
CA VAL A 112 -1.53 -0.65 -6.23
C VAL A 112 -2.03 0.23 -5.09
N VAL A 113 -3.35 0.31 -4.95
CA VAL A 113 -4.00 0.95 -3.79
C VAL A 113 -4.84 -0.11 -3.12
N VAL A 114 -4.62 -0.35 -1.84
CA VAL A 114 -5.30 -1.34 -1.02
C VAL A 114 -6.16 -0.63 0.01
N PHE A 115 -7.39 -1.11 0.25
CA PHE A 115 -8.35 -0.49 1.18
C PHE A 115 -8.76 -1.49 2.25
N GLY A 116 -8.65 -1.15 3.52
CA GLY A 116 -9.05 -2.09 4.57
C GLY A 116 -8.98 -1.49 5.95
N GLU A 117 -8.83 -2.35 6.94
CA GLU A 117 -8.74 -1.95 8.34
C GLU A 117 -7.34 -2.27 8.90
N ALA A 118 -6.84 -1.35 9.71
CA ALA A 118 -5.59 -1.54 10.42
C ALA A 118 -5.85 -2.01 11.85
N GLU A 119 -5.02 -2.94 12.31
CA GLU A 119 -4.98 -3.33 13.71
C GLU A 119 -3.53 -3.30 14.21
N ILE A 120 -3.35 -3.18 15.51
CA ILE A 120 -2.01 -3.21 16.10
C ILE A 120 -1.77 -4.63 16.61
N LEU A 121 -0.65 -5.24 16.23
CA LEU A 121 -0.30 -6.57 16.71
C LEU A 121 0.10 -6.49 18.18
N THR A 122 -0.80 -6.92 19.05
CA THR A 122 -0.54 -7.02 20.49
C THR A 122 0.02 -8.39 20.90
N ASP A 123 -0.22 -9.44 20.10
CA ASP A 123 0.36 -10.75 20.33
C ASP A 123 1.86 -10.76 19.97
N GLY A 124 2.69 -11.10 20.94
CA GLY A 124 4.15 -11.07 20.78
C GLY A 124 4.66 -12.04 19.71
N LYS A 125 3.98 -13.17 19.49
CA LYS A 125 4.36 -14.14 18.45
C LYS A 125 4.03 -13.61 17.06
N ALA A 126 2.83 -13.09 16.84
CA ALA A 126 2.42 -12.47 15.59
C ALA A 126 3.28 -11.24 15.26
N ALA A 127 3.55 -10.38 16.25
CA ALA A 127 4.43 -9.22 16.11
C ALA A 127 5.85 -9.62 15.68
N ARG A 128 6.40 -10.69 16.28
CA ARG A 128 7.72 -11.22 15.91
C ARG A 128 7.73 -11.75 14.49
N GLN A 129 6.72 -12.53 14.08
CA GLN A 129 6.63 -13.07 12.72
C GLN A 129 6.53 -11.94 11.68
N ALA A 130 5.71 -10.93 11.95
CA ALA A 130 5.56 -9.73 11.13
C ALA A 130 6.91 -9.00 10.93
N LEU A 131 7.66 -8.80 12.01
CA LEU A 131 8.98 -8.17 11.94
C LEU A 131 10.00 -9.02 11.16
N VAL A 132 9.99 -10.35 11.35
CA VAL A 132 10.87 -11.26 10.59
C VAL A 132 10.56 -11.19 9.09
N GLY A 133 9.29 -11.15 8.70
CA GLY A 133 8.92 -11.01 7.29
C GLY A 133 9.40 -9.68 6.69
N LEU A 134 9.25 -8.59 7.44
CA LEU A 134 9.75 -7.27 7.04
C LEU A 134 11.28 -7.25 6.90
N ILE A 135 12.01 -7.74 7.90
CA ILE A 135 13.48 -7.83 7.85
C ILE A 135 13.91 -8.71 6.67
N SER A 136 13.29 -9.87 6.48
CA SER A 136 13.64 -10.80 5.40
C SER A 136 13.47 -10.18 4.01
N LYS A 137 12.43 -9.36 3.81
CA LYS A 137 12.19 -8.66 2.54
C LYS A 137 13.30 -7.66 2.20
N TYR A 138 13.75 -6.86 3.18
CA TYR A 138 14.66 -5.74 2.92
C TYR A 138 16.13 -6.05 3.21
N PHE A 139 16.39 -7.01 4.09
CA PHE A 139 17.72 -7.41 4.53
C PHE A 139 17.87 -8.93 4.45
N PRO A 140 17.78 -9.53 3.25
CA PRO A 140 17.77 -10.99 3.08
C PRO A 140 19.06 -11.69 3.55
N LYS A 141 20.16 -10.94 3.69
CA LYS A 141 21.43 -11.43 4.25
C LYS A 141 21.50 -11.35 5.78
N MET A 142 20.51 -10.72 6.43
CA MET A 142 20.38 -10.72 7.89
C MET A 142 19.43 -11.84 8.32
N HIS A 143 19.99 -12.84 8.99
CA HIS A 143 19.16 -13.87 9.62
C HIS A 143 18.62 -13.37 10.96
N ALA A 144 17.29 -13.40 11.09
CA ALA A 144 16.59 -13.16 12.33
C ALA A 144 17.03 -14.22 13.37
N GLY A 145 17.85 -13.84 14.34
CA GLY A 145 18.36 -14.73 15.39
C GLY A 145 19.87 -15.02 15.41
N THR A 146 20.66 -14.64 14.39
CA THR A 146 22.15 -14.68 14.46
C THR A 146 22.77 -13.28 14.43
N ASN A 147 22.33 -12.40 13.53
CA ASN A 147 22.78 -10.99 13.46
C ASN A 147 21.85 -10.01 14.22
N THR A 148 20.70 -10.49 14.68
CA THR A 148 19.67 -9.72 15.41
C THR A 148 19.37 -10.33 16.79
N ALA A 149 20.18 -11.32 17.20
CA ALA A 149 20.01 -12.13 18.41
C ALA A 149 20.04 -11.35 19.74
N GLN A 150 20.24 -10.04 19.70
CA GLN A 150 20.35 -9.19 20.89
C GLN A 150 19.58 -7.87 20.74
N LEU A 151 18.49 -7.81 19.95
CA LEU A 151 17.59 -6.66 20.07
C LEU A 151 16.76 -6.84 21.34
N PRO A 152 17.02 -6.10 22.43
CA PRO A 152 16.21 -6.21 23.63
C PRO A 152 14.78 -5.79 23.28
N MET A 153 13.81 -6.64 23.64
CA MET A 153 12.36 -6.36 23.53
C MET A 153 11.95 -5.06 24.25
N ARG A 154 12.84 -4.48 25.08
CA ARG A 154 12.58 -3.33 25.94
C ARG A 154 12.52 -1.99 25.19
N ASN A 155 13.02 -1.90 23.96
CA ASN A 155 13.08 -0.66 23.16
C ASN A 155 12.45 -0.79 21.75
N LEU A 156 11.70 -1.84 21.47
CA LEU A 156 11.12 -2.04 20.14
C LEU A 156 9.76 -1.33 20.04
N SER A 157 9.66 -0.41 19.10
CA SER A 157 8.40 0.09 18.57
C SER A 157 7.52 -1.08 18.12
N ILE A 158 6.23 -1.05 18.47
CA ILE A 158 5.29 -2.16 18.25
C ILE A 158 4.94 -2.22 16.75
N PRO A 159 5.17 -3.36 16.06
CA PRO A 159 4.71 -3.50 14.68
C PRO A 159 3.18 -3.46 14.62
N ALA A 160 2.63 -2.62 13.75
CA ALA A 160 1.21 -2.65 13.42
C ALA A 160 0.98 -3.63 12.25
N SER A 161 -0.18 -4.29 12.20
CA SER A 161 -0.57 -5.13 11.07
C SER A 161 -1.83 -4.63 10.41
N LEU A 162 -1.81 -4.52 9.11
CA LEU A 162 -3.01 -4.23 8.34
C LEU A 162 -3.71 -5.52 7.96
N ARG A 163 -4.91 -5.76 8.48
CA ARG A 163 -5.77 -6.84 7.98
C ARG A 163 -6.59 -6.30 6.81
N LEU A 164 -6.20 -6.65 5.59
CA LEU A 164 -6.68 -5.98 4.39
C LEU A 164 -7.77 -6.73 3.64
N LYS A 165 -8.63 -5.94 2.99
CA LYS A 165 -9.42 -6.31 1.83
C LYS A 165 -8.68 -5.76 0.60
N LEU A 166 -8.39 -6.59 -0.39
CA LEU A 166 -7.55 -6.17 -1.51
C LEU A 166 -8.31 -5.27 -2.49
N LEU A 167 -7.62 -4.26 -3.01
CA LEU A 167 -7.96 -3.63 -4.27
C LEU A 167 -6.72 -3.62 -5.19
N SER A 168 -6.97 -3.88 -6.46
CA SER A 168 -6.12 -3.61 -7.62
C SER A 168 -6.16 -2.12 -8.05
N GLY A 169 -4.99 -1.48 -8.05
CA GLY A 169 -4.80 -0.15 -8.63
C GLY A 169 -4.50 -0.21 -10.12
N VAL A 170 -4.95 0.83 -10.83
CA VAL A 170 -4.93 1.05 -12.28
C VAL A 170 -3.49 1.12 -12.84
N VAL A 171 -3.23 0.48 -13.98
CA VAL A 171 -2.04 0.74 -14.83
C VAL A 171 -2.36 1.84 -15.82
N ASP A 172 -2.17 3.12 -15.50
CA ASP A 172 -2.43 4.15 -16.49
C ASP A 172 -1.18 4.45 -17.33
N THR A 173 -1.19 3.97 -18.57
CA THR A 173 -0.62 4.70 -19.71
C THR A 173 -1.07 4.01 -21.00
N LEU A 174 -2.25 4.38 -21.50
CA LEU A 174 -2.58 4.17 -22.91
C LEU A 174 -3.33 5.38 -23.46
N ARG A 175 -2.61 6.17 -24.25
CA ARG A 175 -3.16 6.69 -25.48
C ARG A 175 -2.48 5.98 -26.63
N LYS A 176 -3.15 4.96 -27.18
CA LYS A 176 -2.94 4.58 -28.58
C LYS A 176 -3.29 5.82 -29.41
N HIS A 177 -2.32 6.33 -30.17
CA HIS A 177 -2.44 6.83 -31.56
C HIS A 177 -1.11 7.47 -31.97
N LEU A 178 -0.10 6.63 -32.24
CA LEU A 178 0.98 6.96 -33.17
C LEU A 178 1.31 5.69 -33.96
N GLU A 179 0.33 5.22 -34.73
CA GLU A 179 0.65 4.78 -36.09
C GLU A 179 0.85 6.05 -36.91
N ARG A 180 2.11 6.44 -37.09
CA ARG A 180 2.67 7.20 -38.21
C ARG A 180 4.18 7.30 -38.03
#